data_AF-A0A2M7S2A1-F1
#
_entry.id   AF-A0A2M7S2A1-F1
#
_cell.length_a   1.000
_cell.length_b   1.000
_cell.length_c   1.000
_cell.angle_alpha   90.00
_cell.angle_beta   90.00
_cell.angle_gamma   90.00
#
_symmetry.space_group_name_H-M   'P 1'
#
loop_
_entity.id
_entity.type
_entity.pdbx_description
1 polymer ?
#
loop_
_entity_poly.entity_id
_entity_poly.type
_entity_poly.pdbx_seq_one_letter_code
_entity_poly.pdbx_strand_id
1 'polypeptide(L)' 'MDVLFLKYSARLFARPSFIEGIGRTMDIGTTLNEYNGNETPEEADIESIRSDWKAVGEQLMLAFETISK' A
#
# COMPACT_ATOMS: atom_id res chain seq x y z
N MET A 1 -0.45 -5.95 12.87
CA MET A 1 -0.09 -5.01 11.79
C MET A 1 -1.14 -3.92 11.78
N ASP A 2 -0.74 -2.65 11.89
CA ASP A 2 -1.69 -1.54 11.90
C ASP A 2 -2.38 -1.39 10.56
N VAL A 3 -3.70 -1.19 10.59
CA VAL A 3 -4.54 -0.92 9.40
C VAL A 3 -4.04 0.32 8.63
N LEU A 4 -3.44 1.28 9.35
CA LEU A 4 -2.81 2.48 8.79
C LEU A 4 -1.56 2.15 7.96
N PHE A 5 -0.74 1.18 8.37
CA PHE A 5 0.47 0.80 7.64
C PHE A 5 0.13 0.22 6.26
N LEU A 6 -0.87 -0.65 6.20
CA LEU A 6 -1.35 -1.23 4.94
C LEU A 6 -2.00 -0.19 4.01
N LYS A 7 -2.64 0.84 4.57
CA LYS A 7 -3.29 1.90 3.80
C LYS A 7 -2.29 2.69 2.95
N TYR A 8 -1.09 2.95 3.48
CA TYR A 8 -0.14 3.85 2.84
C TYR A 8 1.02 3.16 2.14
N SER A 9 1.51 2.04 2.65
CA SER A 9 2.76 1.44 2.14
C SER A 9 2.54 0.25 1.20
N ALA A 10 1.34 -0.36 1.16
CA ALA A 10 1.14 -1.63 0.45
C ALA A 10 0.73 -1.49 -1.03
N ARG A 11 0.98 -0.36 -1.69
CA ARG A 11 0.55 -0.15 -3.08
C ARG A 11 1.54 -0.71 -4.11
N LEU A 12 2.84 -0.66 -3.81
CA LEU A 12 3.91 -1.24 -4.62
C LEU A 12 4.29 -2.67 -4.19
N PHE A 13 3.57 -3.24 -3.23
CA PHE A 13 3.84 -4.56 -2.70
C PHE A 13 2.63 -5.47 -2.91
N ALA A 14 2.89 -6.76 -3.00
CA ALA A 14 1.84 -7.77 -3.06
C ALA A 14 0.87 -7.60 -1.88
N ARG A 15 -0.43 -7.58 -2.16
CA ARG A 15 -1.49 -7.64 -1.16
C ARG A 15 -2.10 -9.04 -1.17
N PRO A 16 -1.44 -10.02 -0.54
CA PRO A 16 -1.83 -11.41 -0.67
C PRO A 16 -3.27 -11.61 -0.21
N SER A 17 -4.08 -12.24 -1.06
CA SER A 17 -5.40 -12.74 -0.71
C SER A 17 -5.53 -14.23 -0.99
N PHE A 18 -6.48 -14.88 -0.31
CA PHE A 18 -6.70 -16.32 -0.49
C PHE A 18 -7.08 -16.68 -1.93
N ILE A 19 -7.96 -15.89 -2.55
CA ILE A 19 -8.41 -16.08 -3.93
C ILE A 19 -7.25 -15.84 -4.92
N GLU A 20 -6.48 -14.78 -4.72
CA GLU A 20 -5.27 -14.52 -5.50
C GLU A 20 -4.25 -15.65 -5.36
N GLY A 21 -4.07 -16.19 -4.15
CA GLY A 21 -3.19 -17.34 -3.90
C GLY A 21 -3.59 -18.58 -4.70
N ILE A 22 -4.89 -18.88 -4.79
CA ILE A 22 -5.40 -19.95 -5.66
C ILE A 22 -5.11 -19.63 -7.14
N GLY A 23 -5.41 -18.40 -7.57
CA GLY A 23 -5.12 -17.96 -8.95
C GLY A 23 -3.64 -18.10 -9.33
N ARG A 24 -2.73 -17.77 -8.41
CA ARG A 24 -1.27 -17.92 -8.59
C ARG A 24 -0.83 -19.37 -8.78
N THR A 25 -1.51 -20.36 -8.22
CA THR A 25 -1.19 -21.78 -8.48
C THR A 25 -1.55 -22.22 -9.92
N MET A 26 -2.47 -21.52 -10.56
CA MET A 26 -2.90 -21.78 -11.94
C MET A 26 -2.17 -20.87 -12.96
N ASP A 27 -1.57 -19.77 -12.51
CA ASP A 27 -0.83 -18.81 -13.33
C ASP A 27 0.61 -19.27 -13.62
N ILE A 28 0.75 -20.31 -14.45
CA ILE A 28 2.05 -20.79 -14.93
C ILE A 28 2.76 -19.72 -15.78
N GLY A 29 1.99 -18.81 -16.38
CA GLY A 29 2.47 -17.75 -17.27
C GLY A 29 2.92 -16.46 -16.57
N THR A 30 2.96 -16.40 -15.24
CA THR A 30 3.35 -15.21 -14.45
C THR A 30 2.57 -13.93 -14.81
N THR A 31 1.35 -14.05 -15.31
CA THR A 31 0.53 -12.91 -15.75
C THR A 31 -0.10 -12.12 -14.61
N LEU A 32 -0.13 -12.68 -13.38
CA LEU A 32 -0.68 -12.03 -12.19
C LEU A 32 0.37 -11.25 -11.38
N ASN A 33 1.58 -11.07 -11.90
CA ASN A 33 2.68 -10.35 -11.24
C ASN A 33 2.70 -8.86 -11.58
N GLU A 34 1.56 -8.19 -11.47
CA GLU A 34 1.46 -6.73 -11.59
C GLU A 34 1.36 -6.08 -10.20
N TYR A 35 2.39 -5.31 -9.83
CA TYR A 35 2.48 -4.62 -8.53
C TYR A 35 2.25 -3.11 -8.64
N ASN A 36 2.49 -2.54 -9.82
CA ASN A 36 2.30 -1.13 -10.10
C ASN A 36 1.20 -0.97 -11.16
N GLY A 37 0.09 -0.36 -10.79
CA GLY A 37 -1.02 -0.05 -11.71
C GLY A 37 -0.97 1.36 -12.28
N ASN A 38 0.06 2.15 -11.97
CA ASN A 38 0.22 3.49 -12.51
C ASN A 38 0.75 3.43 -13.95
N GLU A 39 0.38 4.42 -14.77
CA GLU A 39 0.72 4.44 -16.20
C GLU A 39 2.22 4.72 -16.41
N THR A 40 2.86 5.41 -15.45
CA THR A 40 4.29 5.72 -15.48
C THR A 40 4.98 5.46 -14.14
N PRO A 41 6.29 5.14 -14.14
CA PRO A 41 7.09 5.04 -12.91
C PRO A 41 7.06 6.33 -12.08
N GLU A 42 7.10 7.49 -12.73
CA GLU A 42 7.12 8.80 -12.07
C GLU A 42 5.83 9.06 -11.28
N GLU A 43 4.68 8.68 -11.82
CA GLU A 43 3.40 8.74 -11.11
C GLU A 43 3.38 7.85 -9.87
N ALA A 44 3.94 6.63 -9.98
CA ALA A 44 4.02 5.70 -8.86
C ALA A 44 4.91 6.23 -7.73
N ASP A 45 6.03 6.87 -8.06
CA ASP A 45 6.94 7.49 -7.09
C ASP A 45 6.28 8.68 -6.38
N ILE A 46 5.64 9.58 -7.14
CA ILE A 46 4.94 10.75 -6.59
C ILE A 46 3.82 10.30 -5.64
N GLU A 47 3.04 9.30 -6.04
CA GLU A 47 1.96 8.78 -5.23
C GLU A 47 2.47 8.11 -3.95
N SER A 48 3.59 7.38 -4.03
CA SER A 48 4.23 6.76 -2.88
C SER A 48 4.72 7.80 -1.87
N ILE A 49 5.42 8.84 -2.31
CA ILE A 49 5.87 9.94 -1.45
C ILE A 49 4.68 10.64 -0.77
N ARG A 50 3.62 10.93 -1.53
CA ARG A 50 2.40 11.56 -1.00
C ARG A 50 1.74 10.68 0.06
N SER A 51 1.73 9.38 -0.16
CA SER A 51 1.18 8.38 0.76
C SER A 51 1.92 8.38 2.10
N ASP A 52 3.26 8.39 2.07
CA ASP A 52 4.10 8.41 3.26
C ASP A 52 3.89 9.68 4.09
N TRP A 53 3.84 10.85 3.46
CA TRP A 53 3.56 12.11 4.15
C TRP A 53 2.17 12.13 4.79
N LYS A 54 1.18 11.54 4.14
CA LYS A 54 -0.17 11.42 4.71
C LYS A 54 -0.18 10.51 5.93
N ALA A 55 0.54 9.39 5.89
CA ALA A 55 0.69 8.49 7.03
C ALA A 55 1.31 9.20 8.24
N VAL A 56 2.41 9.95 8.03
CA VAL A 56 3.07 10.75 9.07
C VAL A 56 2.10 11.79 9.64
N GLY A 57 1.39 12.53 8.78
CA GLY A 57 0.43 13.54 9.21
C GLY A 57 -0.70 12.98 10.08
N GLU A 58 -1.30 11.85 9.68
CA GLU A 58 -2.35 11.19 10.47
C GLU A 58 -1.84 10.72 11.84
N GLN A 59 -0.62 10.19 11.90
CA GLN A 59 0.01 9.78 13.17
C GLN A 59 0.29 10.97 14.10
N LEU A 60 0.78 12.08 13.55
CA LEU A 60 1.00 13.31 14.33
C LEU A 60 -0.30 13.87 14.90
N MET A 61 -1.38 13.88 14.11
CA MET A 61 -2.70 14.34 14.59
C MET A 61 -3.22 13.44 15.71
N LEU A 62 -3.15 12.12 15.54
CA LEU A 62 -3.57 11.17 16.57
C LEU A 62 -2.78 11.35 17.87
N ALA A 63 -1.47 11.54 17.79
CA ALA A 63 -0.62 11.81 18.95
C ALA A 63 -1.02 13.11 19.66
N PHE A 64 -1.27 14.17 18.90
CA PHE A 64 -1.73 15.46 19.45
C PHE A 64 -3.08 15.33 20.17
N GLU A 65 -4.07 14.66 19.56
CA GLU A 65 -5.38 14.40 20.16
C GLU A 65 -5.27 13.57 21.44
N THR A 66 -4.35 12.60 21.46
CA THR A 66 -4.13 11.73 22.63
C THR A 66 -3.54 12.51 23.80
N ILE A 67 -2.63 13.45 23.55
CA ILE A 67 -1.99 14.27 24.60
C ILE A 67 -2.91 15.42 25.06
N SER A 68 -3.82 15.88 24.20
CA SER A 68 -4.75 16.98 24.52
C SER A 68 -5.97 16.53 25.34
N LYS A 69 -6.07 15.24 25.69
CA LYS A 69 -7.06 14.68 26.61
C LYS A 69 -6.47 14.52 28.01
#